data_AF-A0A5B6UAG5-F1
#
_entry.id   AF-A0A5B6UAG5-F1
#
_cell.length_a   1.000
_cell.length_b   1.000
_cell.length_c   1.000
_cell.angle_alpha   90.00
_cell.angle_beta   90.00
_cell.angle_gamma   90.00
#
_symmetry.space_group_name_H-M   'P 1'
#
loop_
_entity.id
_entity.type
_entity.pdbx_description
1 polymer ?
#
loop_
_entity_poly.entity_id
_entity_poly.type
_entity_poly.pdbx_seq_one_letter_code
_entity_poly.pdbx_strand_id
1 'polypeptide(L)'
;MQPQLPKWYDENAQCEYHVGITGHLIENCIAFKKLIERFIKIGIIKFNDPSRPNVAGNPLPSHSDKGVNTIMRVEVKEPNLMW
;
A
#
# COMPACT_ATOMS: atom_id res chain seq x y z
N MET A 1 22.44 -12.02 35.78
CA MET A 1 21.82 -12.49 34.52
C MET A 1 21.67 -11.27 33.63
N GLN A 2 22.35 -11.20 32.49
CA GLN A 2 22.13 -10.10 31.54
C GLN A 2 20.78 -10.34 30.83
N PRO A 3 19.94 -9.30 30.67
CA PRO A 3 18.73 -9.42 29.86
C PRO A 3 19.12 -9.82 28.44
N GLN A 4 18.47 -10.84 27.89
CA GLN A 4 18.59 -11.11 26.46
C GLN A 4 17.93 -9.97 25.70
N LEU A 5 18.73 -9.22 24.94
CA LEU A 5 18.23 -8.13 24.12
C LEU A 5 17.43 -8.68 22.93
N PRO A 6 16.37 -7.99 22.48
CA PRO A 6 15.64 -8.35 21.28
C PRO A 6 16.56 -8.39 20.05
N LYS A 7 16.25 -9.25 19.07
CA LYS A 7 17.03 -9.35 17.82
C LYS A 7 17.11 -8.05 17.01
N TRP A 8 16.14 -7.16 17.21
CA TRP A 8 16.07 -5.86 16.54
C TRP A 8 16.82 -4.75 17.30
N TYR A 9 17.40 -5.07 18.46
CA TYR A 9 18.19 -4.11 19.23
C TYR A 9 19.52 -3.86 18.53
N ASP A 10 19.84 -2.59 18.33
CA ASP A 10 21.11 -2.13 17.80
C ASP A 10 21.56 -0.91 18.61
N GLU A 11 22.73 -1.01 19.24
CA GLU A 11 23.31 0.04 20.06
C GLU A 11 23.62 1.33 19.28
N ASN A 12 23.79 1.22 17.96
CA ASN A 12 24.04 2.35 17.06
C ASN A 12 22.75 2.94 16.49
N ALA A 13 21.63 2.21 16.57
CA ALA A 13 20.34 2.70 16.10
C ALA A 13 19.78 3.76 17.06
N GLN A 14 19.24 4.83 16.50
CA GLN A 14 18.62 5.91 17.26
C GLN A 14 17.15 6.07 16.85
N CYS A 15 16.28 6.18 17.85
CA CYS A 15 14.85 6.37 17.60
C CYS A 15 14.52 7.85 17.39
N GLU A 16 14.06 8.21 16.19
CA GLU A 16 13.65 9.58 15.85
C GLU A 16 12.48 10.09 16.70
N TYR A 17 11.53 9.21 17.05
CA TYR A 17 10.38 9.58 17.89
C TYR A 17 10.78 9.97 19.32
N HIS A 18 11.86 9.39 19.84
CA HIS A 18 12.36 9.65 21.19
C HIS A 18 13.56 10.60 21.25
N VAL A 19 13.84 11.32 20.16
CA VAL A 19 14.96 12.27 20.09
C VAL A 19 16.31 11.60 20.41
N GLY A 20 16.58 10.46 19.77
CA GLY A 20 17.93 9.88 19.77
C GLY A 20 18.21 8.84 20.87
N ILE A 21 17.19 8.34 21.56
CA ILE A 21 17.37 7.17 22.44
C ILE A 21 17.94 6.01 21.60
N THR A 22 19.07 5.47 22.05
CA THR A 22 19.77 4.38 21.37
C THR A 22 19.07 3.04 21.59
N GLY A 23 19.28 2.09 20.68
CA GLY A 23 18.82 0.72 20.79
C GLY A 23 17.83 0.30 19.70
N HIS A 24 17.08 1.23 19.08
CA HIS A 24 16.10 0.87 18.05
C HIS A 24 15.77 2.02 17.11
N LEU A 25 15.40 1.67 15.87
CA LEU A 25 14.83 2.58 14.89
C LEU A 25 13.33 2.81 15.13
N ILE A 26 12.75 3.82 14.50
CA ILE A 26 11.33 4.18 14.66
C ILE A 26 10.36 3.05 14.30
N GLU A 27 10.74 2.17 13.36
CA GLU A 27 9.97 1.00 12.95
C GLU A 27 9.78 0.00 14.09
N ASN A 28 10.68 -0.03 15.06
CA ASN A 28 10.63 -0.90 16.22
C ASN A 28 10.10 -0.19 17.48
N CYS A 29 9.78 1.11 17.40
CA CYS A 29 9.31 1.89 18.53
C CYS A 29 7.85 1.54 18.90
N ILE A 30 7.67 0.87 20.04
CA ILE A 30 6.34 0.46 20.53
C ILE A 30 5.47 1.68 20.86
N ALA A 31 6.07 2.74 21.43
CA ALA A 31 5.34 3.96 21.78
C ALA A 31 4.78 4.64 20.53
N PHE A 32 5.59 4.77 19.48
CA PHE A 32 5.17 5.30 18.19
C PHE A 32 4.06 4.46 17.56
N LYS A 33 4.21 3.13 17.52
CA LYS A 33 3.18 2.22 17.00
C LYS A 33 1.83 2.40 17.70
N LYS A 34 1.81 2.45 19.04
CA LYS A 34 0.59 2.69 19.82
C LYS A 34 -0.04 4.05 19.54
N LEU A 35 0.76 5.07 19.29
CA LEU A 35 0.26 6.40 18.92
C LEU A 35 -0.44 6.36 17.56
N ILE A 36 0.19 5.73 16.56
CA ILE A 36 -0.39 5.53 15.23
C ILE A 36 -1.71 4.73 15.32
N GLU A 37 -1.74 3.63 16.08
CA GLU A 37 -2.97 2.85 16.33
C GLU A 37 -4.09 3.71 16.92
N ARG A 38 -3.77 4.56 17.90
CA ARG A 38 -4.74 5.50 18.49
C ARG A 38 -5.25 6.48 17.45
N PHE A 39 -4.36 7.06 16.64
CA PHE A 39 -4.72 8.03 15.60
C PHE A 39 -5.57 7.41 14.48
N ILE A 40 -5.34 6.15 14.13
CA ILE A 40 -6.22 5.39 13.23
C ILE A 40 -7.61 5.23 13.87
N LYS A 41 -7.65 4.81 15.13
CA LYS A 41 -8.92 4.56 15.84
C LYS A 41 -9.79 5.81 15.96
N ILE A 42 -9.20 6.99 16.13
CA ILE A 42 -9.94 8.26 16.18
C ILE A 42 -10.10 8.93 14.81
N GLY A 43 -9.60 8.31 13.74
CA GLY A 43 -9.80 8.76 12.36
C GLY A 43 -8.92 9.94 11.91
N ILE A 44 -7.85 10.27 12.65
CA ILE A 44 -6.84 11.27 12.23
C ILE A 44 -6.01 10.71 11.08
N ILE A 45 -5.52 9.47 11.24
CA ILE A 45 -4.79 8.76 10.19
C ILE A 45 -5.77 7.83 9.49
N LYS A 46 -5.84 7.92 8.16
CA LYS A 46 -6.64 7.03 7.32
C LYS A 46 -5.73 6.44 6.26
N PHE A 47 -5.75 5.13 6.13
CA PHE A 47 -5.14 4.44 4.99
C PHE A 47 -6.19 4.30 3.90
N ASN A 48 -5.79 4.52 2.65
CA ASN A 48 -6.64 4.23 1.52
C ASN A 48 -6.87 2.71 1.45
N ASP A 49 -8.06 2.34 1.01
CA ASP A 49 -8.41 0.94 0.76
C ASP A 49 -7.46 0.37 -0.30
N PRO A 50 -6.60 -0.62 0.03
CA PRO A 50 -5.65 -1.19 -0.92
C PRO A 50 -6.34 -1.96 -2.05
N SER A 51 -7.61 -2.32 -1.90
CA SER A 51 -8.41 -2.95 -2.94
C SER A 51 -8.99 -1.96 -3.95
N ARG A 52 -8.97 -0.65 -3.65
CA ARG A 52 -9.45 0.39 -4.55
C ARG A 52 -8.29 1.01 -5.31
N PRO A 53 -8.35 1.07 -6.66
CA PRO A 53 -7.39 1.83 -7.44
C PRO A 53 -7.38 3.29 -6.97
N ASN A 54 -6.20 3.89 -6.82
CA ASN A 54 -6.05 5.30 -6.43
C ASN A 54 -6.40 6.24 -7.59
N VAL A 55 -7.65 6.22 -8.07
CA VAL A 55 -8.12 7.03 -9.20
C VAL A 55 -8.12 8.53 -8.85
N ALA A 56 -8.29 8.87 -7.57
CA ALA A 56 -8.27 10.26 -7.11
C ALA A 56 -6.85 10.85 -7.05
N GLY A 57 -5.85 10.08 -6.60
CA GLY A 57 -4.46 10.54 -6.52
C GLY A 57 -3.67 10.31 -7.80
N ASN A 58 -4.15 9.45 -8.70
CA ASN A 58 -3.54 9.21 -10.00
C ASN A 58 -4.63 9.17 -11.09
N PRO A 59 -5.21 10.33 -11.44
CA PRO A 59 -6.18 10.40 -12.51
C PRO A 59 -5.49 10.03 -13.83
N LEU A 60 -6.14 9.17 -14.63
CA LEU A 60 -5.66 8.89 -15.98
C LEU A 60 -5.69 10.18 -16.82
N PRO A 61 -4.73 10.38 -17.74
CA PRO A 61 -4.77 11.48 -18.69
C PRO A 61 -6.10 11.45 -19.47
N SER A 62 -6.75 12.60 -19.59
CA SER A 62 -7.91 12.74 -20.48
C SER A 62 -7.46 12.50 -21.92
N HIS A 63 -7.75 11.32 -22.44
CA HIS A 63 -7.67 11.07 -23.87
C HIS A 63 -8.90 11.70 -24.51
N SER A 64 -8.77 12.92 -25.04
CA SER A 64 -9.82 13.49 -25.90
C SER A 64 -10.09 12.51 -27.05
N ASP A 65 -11.32 12.01 -27.09
CA ASP A 65 -12.03 11.09 -28.00
C ASP A 65 -11.49 10.86 -29.43
N LYS A 66 -10.21 10.57 -29.60
CA LYS A 66 -9.67 10.05 -30.87
C LYS A 66 -9.77 8.53 -30.86
N GLY A 67 -11.01 8.06 -31.04
CA GLY A 67 -11.40 6.74 -31.55
C GLY A 67 -10.62 5.54 -31.01
N VAL A 68 -11.12 4.95 -29.93
CA VAL A 68 -10.70 3.60 -29.52
C VAL A 68 -11.34 2.60 -30.50
N ASN A 69 -10.53 1.89 -31.28
CA ASN A 69 -11.03 0.82 -32.16
C ASN A 69 -11.44 -0.40 -31.33
N THR A 70 -12.74 -0.63 -31.16
CA THR A 70 -13.28 -1.84 -30.52
C THR A 70 -13.16 -3.03 -31.47
N ILE A 71 -12.35 -4.02 -31.12
CA ILE A 71 -12.32 -5.31 -31.83
C ILE A 71 -13.50 -6.15 -31.34
N MET A 72 -14.55 -6.26 -32.14
CA MET A 72 -15.66 -7.16 -31.89
C MET A 72 -15.28 -8.57 -32.34
N ARG A 73 -15.39 -9.56 -31.45
CA ARG A 73 -15.20 -10.97 -31.81
C ARG A 73 -16.44 -11.41 -32.61
N VAL A 74 -16.30 -11.49 -33.93
CA VAL A 74 -17.33 -12.05 -34.79
C VAL A 74 -17.26 -13.57 -34.66
N GLU A 75 -18.27 -14.18 -34.05
CA GLU A 75 -18.46 -15.62 -34.09
C GLU A 75 -18.91 -15.99 -35.51
N VAL A 76 -17.99 -16.53 -36.30
CA VAL A 76 -18.31 -17.11 -37.60
C VAL A 76 -18.96 -18.46 -37.33
N LYS A 77 -20.28 -18.55 -37.49
CA LYS A 77 -20.94 -19.84 -37.63
C LYS A 77 -20.58 -20.39 -39.00
N GLU A 78 -19.75 -21.42 -39.05
CA GLU A 78 -19.48 -22.18 -40.26
C GLU A 78 -20.82 -22.67 -40.85
N PRO A 79 -21.08 -22.47 -42.16
CA PRO A 79 -22.19 -23.13 -42.81
C PRO A 79 -21.92 -24.63 -42.78
N ASN A 80 -22.85 -25.38 -42.20
CA ASN A 80 -22.84 -26.83 -42.16
C ASN A 80 -22.81 -27.37 -43.61
N LEU A 81 -21.63 -27.74 -44.10
CA LEU A 81 -21.49 -28.45 -45.36
C LEU A 81 -21.73 -29.94 -45.08
N MET A 82 -22.99 -30.35 -45.22
CA MET A 82 -23.33 -31.76 -45.38
C MET A 82 -22.93 -32.22 -46.78
N TRP A 83 -21.89 -33.06 -46.86
CA TRP A 83 -21.82 -34.29 -47.68
C TRP A 83 -20.95 -35.31 -46.96
#